data_AF-A0A7V0V819-F1
#
_entry.id   AF-A0A7V0V819-F1
#
_cell.length_a   1.000
_cell.length_b   1.000
_cell.length_c   1.000
_cell.angle_alpha   90.00
_cell.angle_beta   90.00
_cell.angle_gamma   90.00
#
_symmetry.space_group_name_H-M   'P 1'
#
loop_
_entity.id
_entity.type
_entity.pdbx_description
1 polymer ?
#
loop_
_entity_poly.entity_id
_entity_poly.type
_entity_poly.pdbx_seq_one_letter_code
_entity_poly.pdbx_strand_id
1 'polypeptide(L)'
;MKKAVIIALIAFMGIILLSGQVFALDDGTPTVTSTNPSNGETGVSVATNITATFSKDMSATTINKDTFTLKHDSITVEGQVTYNQGTRVATFSPNESLAFLTTYTATLTTGVMDASGTPLAKEVTWSFTTEATPTTTTTTTKVATETPRGILPRTGGFPVYLLIGLGVGGSALGLAALHRMGKY
;
A
#
# COMPACT_ATOMS: atom_id res chain seq x y z
N MET A 1 -61.65 7.34 -4.71
CA MET A 1 -60.32 6.75 -4.99
C MET A 1 -59.23 7.28 -4.06
N LYS A 2 -59.11 8.61 -3.83
CA LYS A 2 -58.05 9.19 -2.96
C LYS A 2 -58.14 8.86 -1.46
N LYS A 3 -59.34 8.57 -0.92
CA LYS A 3 -59.54 8.19 0.49
C LYS A 3 -59.12 6.75 0.82
N ALA A 4 -59.09 5.84 -0.16
CA ALA A 4 -58.69 4.44 0.03
C ALA A 4 -57.16 4.28 0.07
N VAL A 5 -56.41 5.14 -0.63
CA VAL A 5 -54.94 5.12 -0.69
C VAL A 5 -54.32 5.59 0.64
N ILE A 6 -54.92 6.59 1.29
CA ILE A 6 -54.43 7.11 2.58
C ILE A 6 -54.68 6.10 3.72
N ILE A 7 -55.80 5.38 3.70
CA ILE A 7 -56.11 4.34 4.69
C ILE A 7 -55.16 3.14 4.54
N ALA A 8 -54.78 2.79 3.31
CA ALA A 8 -53.80 1.73 3.05
C ALA A 8 -52.38 2.09 3.52
N LEU A 9 -51.96 3.37 3.38
CA LEU A 9 -50.66 3.84 3.86
C LEU A 9 -50.55 3.84 5.40
N ILE A 10 -51.63 4.20 6.10
CA ILE A 10 -51.65 4.21 7.58
C ILE A 10 -51.68 2.77 8.13
N ALA A 11 -52.39 1.85 7.48
CA ALA A 11 -52.38 0.43 7.84
C ALA A 11 -51.01 -0.24 7.61
N PHE A 12 -50.25 0.21 6.60
CA PHE A 12 -48.89 -0.27 6.34
C PHE A 12 -47.86 0.29 7.34
N MET A 13 -48.05 1.52 7.82
CA MET A 13 -47.20 2.11 8.89
C MET A 13 -47.46 1.50 10.28
N GLY A 14 -48.66 0.96 10.56
CA GLY A 14 -49.00 0.37 11.85
C GLY A 14 -48.48 -1.07 12.08
N ILE A 15 -48.21 -1.83 11.01
CA ILE A 15 -47.77 -3.24 11.10
C ILE A 15 -46.25 -3.36 11.33
N ILE A 16 -45.47 -2.32 11.05
CA ILE A 16 -43.99 -2.33 11.16
C ILE A 16 -43.50 -2.30 12.64
N LEU A 17 -44.37 -1.95 13.59
CA LEU A 17 -44.00 -1.86 15.03
C LEU A 17 -44.09 -3.19 15.81
N LEU A 18 -44.66 -4.26 15.24
CA LEU A 18 -44.90 -5.51 15.99
C LEU A 18 -43.82 -6.60 15.81
N SER A 19 -42.85 -6.42 14.90
CA SER A 19 -41.79 -7.40 14.62
C SER A 19 -40.37 -6.89 14.88
N GLY A 20 -40.20 -5.66 15.41
CA GLY A 20 -38.86 -5.07 15.65
C GLY A 20 -38.02 -4.91 14.37
N GLN A 21 -38.62 -5.09 13.20
CA GLN A 21 -37.93 -4.99 11.93
C GLN A 21 -37.89 -3.52 11.54
N VAL A 22 -36.85 -2.83 12.01
CA VAL A 22 -36.47 -1.53 11.47
C VAL A 22 -36.21 -1.72 9.97
N PHE A 23 -37.17 -1.32 9.14
CA PHE A 23 -36.91 -1.08 7.73
C PHE A 23 -36.00 0.15 7.70
N ALA A 24 -34.69 -0.07 7.80
CA ALA A 24 -33.73 0.93 7.42
C ALA A 24 -34.00 1.18 5.92
N LEU A 25 -34.69 2.27 5.62
CA LEU A 25 -34.65 2.80 4.27
C LEU A 25 -33.18 3.12 4.04
N ASP A 26 -32.58 2.48 3.03
CA ASP A 26 -31.35 3.00 2.46
C ASP A 26 -31.70 4.41 2.00
N ASP A 27 -31.30 5.39 2.81
CA ASP A 27 -31.52 6.81 2.54
C ASP A 27 -30.65 7.26 1.36
N GLY A 28 -29.89 6.33 0.79
CA GLY A 28 -28.95 6.56 -0.27
C GLY A 28 -27.74 7.32 0.25
N THR A 29 -27.47 7.42 1.54
CA THR A 29 -26.27 8.11 2.01
C THR A 29 -25.01 7.30 1.64
N PRO A 30 -24.02 7.90 0.96
CA PRO A 30 -22.80 7.18 0.60
C PRO A 30 -21.98 6.80 1.83
N THR A 31 -21.40 5.60 1.77
CA THR A 31 -20.52 5.05 2.80
C THR A 31 -19.28 4.43 2.15
N VAL A 32 -18.22 4.24 2.94
CA VAL A 32 -17.03 3.46 2.53
C VAL A 32 -17.25 2.02 2.97
N THR A 33 -17.18 1.07 2.02
CA THR A 33 -17.42 -0.36 2.25
C THR A 33 -16.14 -1.13 2.52
N SER A 34 -14.99 -0.67 2.00
CA SER A 34 -13.68 -1.25 2.29
C SER A 34 -12.55 -0.25 2.05
N THR A 35 -11.41 -0.50 2.69
CA THR A 35 -10.16 0.24 2.46
C THR A 35 -9.01 -0.73 2.22
N ASN A 36 -8.02 -0.28 1.46
CA ASN A 36 -6.73 -0.97 1.35
C ASN A 36 -5.61 0.08 1.42
N PRO A 37 -4.68 0.01 2.38
CA PRO A 37 -4.61 -0.97 3.46
C PRO A 37 -5.85 -1.03 4.35
N SER A 38 -6.09 -2.19 4.96
CA SER A 38 -7.13 -2.36 5.97
C SER A 38 -6.78 -1.54 7.22
N ASN A 39 -7.79 -1.13 7.97
CA ASN A 39 -7.54 -0.39 9.21
C ASN A 39 -6.77 -1.26 10.22
N GLY A 40 -5.64 -0.73 10.71
CA GLY A 40 -4.71 -1.42 11.61
C GLY A 40 -3.76 -2.41 10.92
N GLU A 41 -3.71 -2.47 9.58
CA GLU A 41 -2.81 -3.38 8.87
C GLU A 41 -1.34 -3.01 9.11
N THR A 42 -0.48 -4.03 9.22
CA THR A 42 0.96 -3.87 9.47
C THR A 42 1.77 -4.63 8.45
N GLY A 43 3.03 -4.23 8.22
CA GLY A 43 3.84 -4.86 7.17
C GLY A 43 3.43 -4.43 5.77
N VAL A 44 2.73 -3.30 5.64
CA VAL A 44 2.30 -2.77 4.34
C VAL A 44 3.52 -2.33 3.54
N SER A 45 3.60 -2.71 2.27
CA SER A 45 4.69 -2.26 1.40
C SER A 45 4.78 -0.74 1.35
N VAL A 46 6.00 -0.20 1.40
CA VAL A 46 6.25 1.24 1.28
C VAL A 46 5.83 1.83 -0.09
N ALA A 47 5.59 0.99 -1.09
CA ALA A 47 5.13 1.38 -2.43
C ALA A 47 3.60 1.24 -2.63
N THR A 48 2.86 0.93 -1.57
CA THR A 48 1.41 0.70 -1.63
C THR A 48 0.65 1.98 -1.99
N ASN A 49 -0.35 1.83 -2.86
CA ASN A 49 -1.41 2.82 -3.05
C ASN A 49 -2.51 2.65 -2.00
N ILE A 50 -3.07 3.76 -1.54
CA ILE A 50 -4.09 3.81 -0.52
C ILE A 50 -5.45 3.96 -1.22
N THR A 51 -6.41 3.11 -0.89
CA THR A 51 -7.69 3.05 -1.60
C THR A 51 -8.88 2.95 -0.65
N ALA A 52 -10.02 3.42 -1.13
CA ALA A 52 -11.31 3.29 -0.47
C ALA A 52 -12.38 2.95 -1.51
N THR A 53 -13.21 1.96 -1.21
CA THR A 53 -14.35 1.55 -2.04
C THR A 53 -15.62 2.13 -1.45
N PHE A 54 -16.45 2.76 -2.29
CA PHE A 54 -17.73 3.35 -1.86
C PHE A 54 -18.90 2.40 -2.10
N SER A 55 -19.96 2.56 -1.32
CA SER A 55 -21.22 1.79 -1.46
C SER A 55 -21.93 2.05 -2.80
N LYS A 56 -21.71 3.24 -3.38
CA LYS A 56 -22.34 3.71 -4.61
C LYS A 56 -21.42 4.61 -5.43
N ASP A 57 -21.90 5.02 -6.58
CA ASP A 57 -21.17 5.91 -7.47
C ASP A 57 -21.05 7.31 -6.85
N MET A 58 -19.84 7.87 -6.88
CA MET A 58 -19.50 9.16 -6.30
C MET A 58 -19.25 10.22 -7.37
N SER A 59 -19.29 11.49 -6.98
CA SER A 59 -18.88 12.60 -7.85
C SER A 59 -17.35 12.71 -7.87
N ALA A 60 -16.74 12.38 -9.01
CA ALA A 60 -15.29 12.36 -9.17
C ALA A 60 -14.62 13.70 -8.84
N THR A 61 -15.29 14.83 -9.08
CA THR A 61 -14.73 16.17 -8.81
C THR A 61 -14.60 16.48 -7.32
N THR A 62 -15.35 15.77 -6.47
CA THR A 62 -15.31 15.92 -5.01
C THR A 62 -14.30 15.01 -4.33
N ILE A 63 -13.71 14.06 -5.08
CA ILE A 63 -12.67 13.16 -4.60
C ILE A 63 -11.34 13.69 -5.11
N ASN A 64 -10.63 14.42 -4.26
CA ASN A 64 -9.38 15.09 -4.61
C ASN A 64 -8.46 15.17 -3.39
N LYS A 65 -7.30 15.80 -3.54
CA LYS A 65 -6.27 15.91 -2.48
C LYS A 65 -6.72 16.65 -1.21
N ASP A 66 -7.79 17.44 -1.28
CA ASP A 66 -8.29 18.18 -0.11
C ASP A 66 -9.33 17.34 0.67
N THR A 67 -9.93 16.34 0.02
CA THR A 67 -10.95 15.47 0.62
C THR A 67 -10.47 14.05 0.89
N PHE A 68 -9.40 13.60 0.23
CA PHE A 68 -8.69 12.35 0.48
C PHE A 68 -7.21 12.63 0.76
N THR A 69 -6.83 12.58 2.04
CA THR A 69 -5.48 12.91 2.50
C THR A 69 -4.79 11.72 3.16
N LEU A 70 -3.46 11.70 3.11
CA LEU A 70 -2.62 10.78 3.86
C LEU A 70 -1.63 11.57 4.72
N LYS A 71 -1.50 11.19 6.00
CA LYS A 71 -0.60 11.85 6.96
C LYS A 71 0.18 10.82 7.76
N HIS A 72 1.36 11.22 8.23
CA HIS A 72 2.01 10.58 9.39
C HIS A 72 2.34 11.69 10.39
N ASP A 73 1.99 11.48 11.66
CA ASP A 73 2.04 12.52 12.69
C ASP A 73 1.31 13.81 12.26
N SER A 74 2.04 14.91 12.08
CA SER A 74 1.52 16.20 11.60
C SER A 74 1.95 16.53 10.16
N ILE A 75 2.59 15.58 9.46
CA ILE A 75 3.14 15.77 8.12
C ILE A 75 2.17 15.17 7.09
N THR A 76 1.78 15.98 6.11
CA THR A 76 1.01 15.54 4.95
C THR A 76 1.92 14.85 3.94
N VAL A 77 1.50 13.68 3.47
CA VAL A 77 2.14 12.99 2.35
C VAL A 77 1.59 13.56 1.05
N GLU A 78 2.46 13.99 0.15
CA GLU A 78 2.07 14.43 -1.18
C GLU A 78 1.78 13.24 -2.09
N GLY A 79 0.73 13.35 -2.90
CA GLY A 79 0.30 12.28 -3.79
C GLY A 79 -0.79 12.71 -4.76
N GLN A 80 -1.13 11.81 -5.67
CA GLN A 80 -2.20 11.98 -6.64
C GLN A 80 -3.45 11.25 -6.18
N VAL A 81 -4.62 11.89 -6.35
CA VAL A 81 -5.92 11.29 -6.07
C VAL A 81 -6.65 11.05 -7.37
N THR A 82 -7.14 9.81 -7.55
CA THR A 82 -7.96 9.40 -8.69
C THR A 82 -9.21 8.67 -8.21
N TYR A 83 -10.24 8.64 -9.04
CA TYR A 83 -11.46 7.90 -8.78
C TYR A 83 -11.89 7.12 -10.01
N ASN A 84 -12.12 5.82 -9.84
CA ASN A 84 -12.71 4.96 -10.85
C ASN A 84 -14.18 4.71 -10.52
N GLN A 85 -15.08 5.30 -11.32
CA GLN A 85 -16.52 5.19 -11.11
C GLN A 85 -17.05 3.76 -11.35
N GLY A 86 -16.46 3.01 -12.29
CA GLY A 86 -16.90 1.64 -12.61
C GLY A 86 -16.63 0.64 -11.49
N THR A 87 -15.55 0.84 -10.71
CA THR A 87 -15.24 0.02 -9.53
C THR A 87 -15.62 0.70 -8.22
N ARG A 88 -16.03 1.98 -8.26
CA ARG A 88 -16.31 2.83 -7.09
C ARG A 88 -15.11 2.96 -6.15
N VAL A 89 -13.90 2.98 -6.71
CA VAL A 89 -12.65 3.03 -5.93
C VAL A 89 -11.98 4.40 -6.08
N ALA A 90 -11.78 5.09 -4.95
CA ALA A 90 -10.82 6.18 -4.87
C ALA A 90 -9.43 5.63 -4.59
N THR A 91 -8.40 6.21 -5.20
CA THR A 91 -7.01 5.83 -5.03
C THR A 91 -6.15 7.06 -4.77
N PHE A 92 -5.46 7.08 -3.65
CA PHE A 92 -4.37 7.97 -3.32
C PHE A 92 -3.05 7.25 -3.63
N SER A 93 -2.27 7.82 -4.54
CA SER A 93 -0.95 7.32 -4.93
C SER A 93 0.12 8.29 -4.42
N PRO A 94 0.90 7.93 -3.38
CA PRO A 94 2.00 8.75 -2.90
C PRO A 94 3.00 9.07 -4.03
N ASN A 95 3.49 10.31 -4.08
CA ASN A 95 4.49 10.69 -5.10
C ASN A 95 5.86 10.04 -4.84
N GLU A 96 6.15 9.75 -3.57
CA GLU A 96 7.37 9.12 -3.09
C GLU A 96 7.03 7.89 -2.25
N SER A 97 7.97 6.94 -2.18
CA SER A 97 7.82 5.78 -1.30
C SER A 97 7.63 6.22 0.15
N LEU A 98 6.73 5.53 0.85
CA LEU A 98 6.48 5.76 2.27
C LEU A 98 7.72 5.38 3.11
N ALA A 99 7.85 5.95 4.30
CA ALA A 99 8.90 5.59 5.24
C ALA A 99 8.64 4.20 5.83
N PHE A 100 9.69 3.43 6.09
CA PHE A 100 9.61 2.13 6.78
C PHE A 100 9.19 2.28 8.25
N LEU A 101 8.56 1.25 8.82
CA LEU A 101 8.09 1.21 10.22
C LEU A 101 7.32 2.46 10.67
N THR A 102 6.56 3.06 9.75
CA THR A 102 5.87 4.32 9.99
C THR A 102 4.36 4.09 9.92
N THR A 103 3.65 4.64 10.89
CA THR A 103 2.18 4.61 10.91
C THR A 103 1.64 5.81 10.13
N TYR A 104 0.83 5.51 9.13
CA TYR A 104 0.12 6.50 8.33
C TYR A 104 -1.37 6.46 8.66
N THR A 105 -2.02 7.62 8.57
CA THR A 105 -3.46 7.80 8.71
C THR A 105 -4.01 8.41 7.42
N ALA A 106 -4.94 7.70 6.79
CA ALA A 106 -5.71 8.18 5.67
C ALA A 106 -7.05 8.74 6.14
N THR A 107 -7.51 9.81 5.50
CA THR A 107 -8.76 10.49 5.84
C THR A 107 -9.56 10.77 4.58
N LEU A 108 -10.85 10.40 4.60
CA LEU A 108 -11.87 10.85 3.66
C LEU A 108 -12.87 11.74 4.39
N THR A 109 -12.94 13.01 4.00
CA THR A 109 -13.81 14.00 4.65
C THR A 109 -15.25 13.91 4.16
N THR A 110 -16.19 14.54 4.88
CA THR A 110 -17.59 14.69 4.44
C THR A 110 -17.75 15.59 3.21
N GLY A 111 -16.67 16.22 2.72
CA GLY A 111 -16.68 16.95 1.45
C GLY A 111 -16.78 16.05 0.22
N VAL A 112 -16.54 14.74 0.36
CA VAL A 112 -16.79 13.77 -0.71
C VAL A 112 -18.29 13.53 -0.85
N MET A 113 -18.82 13.71 -2.06
CA MET A 113 -20.25 13.64 -2.35
C MET A 113 -20.56 12.69 -3.50
N ASP A 114 -21.80 12.23 -3.56
CA ASP A 114 -22.31 11.52 -4.72
C ASP A 114 -22.70 12.48 -5.88
N ALA A 115 -23.16 11.92 -7.00
CA ALA A 115 -23.63 12.71 -8.14
C ALA A 115 -24.88 13.57 -7.83
N SER A 116 -25.61 13.24 -6.76
CA SER A 116 -26.81 13.96 -6.31
C SER A 116 -26.48 15.10 -5.33
N GLY A 117 -25.21 15.24 -4.92
CA GLY A 117 -24.76 16.21 -3.91
C GLY A 117 -24.92 15.74 -2.46
N THR A 118 -25.21 14.46 -2.23
CA THR A 118 -25.29 13.86 -0.89
C THR A 118 -23.87 13.56 -0.38
N PRO A 119 -23.44 14.13 0.76
CA PRO A 119 -22.10 13.91 1.31
C PRO A 119 -21.95 12.51 1.93
N LEU A 120 -20.71 12.07 2.14
CA LEU A 120 -20.40 10.91 2.99
C LEU A 120 -21.09 11.04 4.36
N ALA A 121 -21.64 9.94 4.86
CA ALA A 121 -22.37 9.89 6.13
C ALA A 121 -21.58 10.49 7.31
N LYS A 122 -20.26 10.29 7.30
CA LYS A 122 -19.30 10.82 8.27
C LYS A 122 -17.90 10.81 7.66
N GLU A 123 -16.99 11.53 8.29
CA GLU A 123 -15.57 11.40 8.01
C GLU A 123 -15.11 9.96 8.28
N VAL A 124 -14.31 9.41 7.38
CA VAL A 124 -13.74 8.07 7.50
C VAL A 124 -12.24 8.21 7.64
N THR A 125 -11.70 7.67 8.74
CA THR A 125 -10.27 7.60 9.00
C THR A 125 -9.85 6.16 9.23
N TRP A 126 -8.67 5.81 8.70
CA TRP A 126 -8.04 4.52 8.96
C TRP A 126 -6.53 4.67 8.95
N SER A 127 -5.86 3.78 9.67
CA SER A 127 -4.40 3.81 9.80
C SER A 127 -3.78 2.47 9.49
N PHE A 128 -2.51 2.49 9.09
CA PHE A 128 -1.72 1.30 8.78
C PHE A 128 -0.24 1.57 9.04
N THR A 129 0.55 0.51 9.24
CA THR A 129 1.99 0.59 9.49
C THR A 129 2.75 -0.10 8.37
N THR A 130 3.75 0.60 7.82
CA THR A 130 4.60 0.07 6.75
C THR A 130 5.56 -1.02 7.23
N GLU A 131 6.07 -1.79 6.29
CA GLU A 131 7.06 -2.85 6.51
C GLU A 131 8.36 -2.33 7.15
N ALA A 132 9.12 -3.27 7.71
CA ALA A 132 10.47 -3.01 8.19
C ALA A 132 11.45 -2.87 7.03
N THR A 133 12.58 -2.19 7.26
CA THR A 133 13.67 -2.21 6.30
C THR A 133 14.15 -3.65 6.07
N PRO A 134 14.40 -4.06 4.81
CA PRO A 134 14.87 -5.40 4.53
C PRO A 134 16.24 -5.64 5.17
N THR A 135 16.36 -6.70 5.96
CA THR A 135 17.64 -7.10 6.55
C THR A 135 18.51 -7.78 5.50
N THR A 136 19.63 -7.15 5.14
CA THR A 136 20.61 -7.79 4.25
C THR A 136 21.39 -8.81 5.07
N THR A 137 21.00 -10.09 4.99
CA THR A 137 21.81 -11.17 5.56
C THR A 137 22.94 -11.48 4.59
N THR A 138 24.10 -10.85 4.80
CA THR A 138 25.34 -11.27 4.13
C THR A 138 25.65 -12.69 4.59
N THR A 139 25.34 -13.67 3.74
CA THR A 139 25.81 -15.04 3.92
C THR A 139 27.31 -15.01 3.66
N THR A 140 28.10 -14.81 4.71
CA THR A 140 29.53 -15.07 4.68
C THR A 140 29.68 -16.59 4.53
N THR A 141 29.73 -17.06 3.28
CA THR A 141 30.23 -18.40 2.98
C THR A 141 31.67 -18.43 3.48
N LYS A 142 31.87 -18.96 4.68
CA LYS A 142 33.19 -19.33 5.18
C LYS A 142 33.68 -20.43 4.25
N VAL A 143 34.42 -20.05 3.21
CA VAL A 143 35.22 -21.00 2.42
C VAL A 143 36.12 -21.67 3.44
N ALA A 144 35.85 -22.95 3.71
CA ALA A 144 36.72 -23.75 4.55
C ALA A 144 38.09 -23.77 3.88
N THR A 145 39.08 -23.16 4.52
CA THR A 145 40.48 -23.38 4.17
C THR A 145 40.75 -24.86 4.42
N GLU A 146 40.69 -25.68 3.38
CA GLU A 146 41.26 -27.02 3.49
C GLU A 146 42.75 -26.84 3.78
N THR A 147 43.19 -27.26 4.96
CA THR A 147 44.61 -27.39 5.30
C THR A 147 45.22 -28.39 4.31
N PRO A 148 46.13 -27.99 3.40
CA PRO A 148 46.69 -28.94 2.45
C PRO A 148 47.41 -30.07 3.19
N ARG A 149 46.94 -31.30 3.05
CA ARG A 149 47.66 -32.49 3.55
C ARG A 149 48.96 -32.62 2.75
N GLY A 150 50.07 -32.73 3.48
CA GLY A 150 51.44 -32.57 2.97
C GLY A 150 51.75 -33.38 1.70
N ILE A 151 52.39 -32.71 0.75
CA ILE A 151 53.05 -33.31 -0.41
C ILE A 151 54.49 -33.62 0.00
N LEU A 152 54.89 -34.90 -0.04
CA LEU A 152 56.29 -35.31 0.16
C LEU A 152 57.16 -34.76 -1.00
N PRO A 153 58.38 -34.25 -0.74
CA PRO A 153 59.22 -33.70 -1.80
C PRO A 153 59.78 -34.84 -2.66
N ARG A 154 59.40 -34.88 -3.94
CA ARG A 154 60.09 -35.71 -4.94
C ARG A 154 61.03 -34.82 -5.74
N THR A 155 62.31 -35.15 -5.63
CA THR A 155 63.46 -34.52 -6.28
C THR A 155 63.31 -34.52 -7.80
N GLY A 156 63.45 -33.33 -8.41
CA GLY A 156 63.84 -33.17 -9.81
C GLY A 156 62.86 -32.44 -10.73
N GLY A 157 63.18 -31.18 -11.06
CA GLY A 157 63.14 -30.66 -12.43
C GLY A 157 61.81 -30.26 -13.08
N PHE A 158 61.60 -28.93 -13.12
CA PHE A 158 60.83 -28.12 -14.09
C PHE A 158 59.30 -27.91 -13.88
N PRO A 159 58.80 -26.64 -13.94
CA PRO A 159 57.38 -26.30 -13.74
C PRO A 159 56.58 -26.04 -15.04
N VAL A 160 55.24 -25.94 -14.89
CA VAL A 160 54.19 -25.34 -15.77
C VAL A 160 53.59 -26.26 -16.86
N TYR A 161 52.27 -26.41 -17.16
CA TYR A 161 50.92 -26.01 -16.66
C TYR A 161 49.88 -26.88 -17.44
N LEU A 162 48.65 -27.13 -16.96
CA LEU A 162 47.46 -27.35 -17.83
C LEU A 162 46.13 -27.06 -17.08
N LEU A 163 45.33 -26.12 -17.60
CA LEU A 163 43.95 -25.82 -17.19
C LEU A 163 42.96 -26.86 -17.72
N ILE A 164 41.98 -27.28 -16.91
CA ILE A 164 40.59 -27.69 -17.26
C ILE A 164 39.82 -27.90 -15.92
N GLY A 165 38.59 -27.41 -15.67
CA GLY A 165 37.55 -26.94 -16.57
C GLY A 165 36.45 -26.07 -15.90
N LEU A 166 35.35 -25.94 -16.65
CA LEU A 166 34.42 -24.81 -16.78
C LEU A 166 33.29 -24.73 -15.74
N GLY A 167 32.78 -23.51 -15.52
CA GLY A 167 31.48 -23.22 -14.89
C GLY A 167 31.15 -21.72 -14.85
N VAL A 168 30.50 -21.23 -15.92
CA VAL A 168 29.75 -19.96 -16.15
C VAL A 168 29.32 -19.19 -14.88
N GLY A 169 29.32 -17.86 -14.73
CA GLY A 169 29.37 -16.63 -15.55
C GLY A 169 29.01 -15.50 -14.54
N GLY A 170 29.25 -14.20 -14.66
CA GLY A 170 29.81 -13.28 -15.63
C GLY A 170 29.53 -11.90 -15.02
N SER A 171 30.59 -11.11 -14.79
CA SER A 171 30.70 -9.63 -14.76
C SER A 171 29.66 -8.77 -13.99
N ALA A 172 30.05 -7.82 -13.13
CA ALA A 172 30.73 -6.62 -13.60
C ALA A 172 31.57 -5.90 -12.51
N LEU A 173 32.78 -5.51 -12.93
CA LEU A 173 33.67 -4.57 -12.27
C LEU A 173 33.17 -3.14 -12.49
N GLY A 174 33.08 -2.36 -11.43
CA GLY A 174 32.85 -0.92 -11.48
C GLY A 174 33.75 -0.22 -10.46
N LEU A 175 35.06 -0.17 -10.75
CA LEU A 175 36.05 0.53 -9.93
C LEU A 175 36.09 2.01 -10.32
N ALA A 176 35.40 2.88 -9.57
CA ALA A 176 35.48 4.32 -9.76
C ALA A 176 36.72 4.89 -9.04
N ALA A 177 37.54 5.61 -9.81
CA ALA A 177 38.81 6.19 -9.44
C ALA A 177 38.69 7.32 -8.41
N LEU A 178 39.58 7.35 -7.41
CA LEU A 178 39.84 8.54 -6.58
C LEU A 178 41.02 9.33 -7.16
N HIS A 179 40.73 10.54 -7.61
CA HIS A 179 41.68 11.46 -8.26
C HIS A 179 42.41 12.33 -7.22
N ARG A 180 43.74 12.14 -7.14
CA ARG A 180 44.82 13.13 -6.96
C ARG A 180 44.73 14.14 -5.77
N MET A 181 45.63 14.00 -4.79
CA MET A 181 46.29 15.15 -4.14
C MET A 181 47.77 14.84 -3.87
N GLY A 182 48.63 15.78 -4.27
CA GLY A 182 50.08 15.72 -4.11
C GLY A 182 50.77 16.74 -5.02
N LYS A 183 50.75 18.02 -4.61
CA LYS A 183 51.57 19.09 -5.16
C LYS A 183 52.23 19.79 -3.97
N TYR A 184 53.55 19.67 -3.91
CA TYR A 184 54.55 20.40 -3.12
C TYR A 184 54.44 20.35 -1.60
#